data_AF-A0A7S1MNL8-F1
#
_entry.id   AF-A0A7S1MNL8-F1
#
_cell.length_a   1.000
_cell.length_b   1.000
_cell.length_c   1.000
_cell.angle_alpha   90.00
_cell.angle_beta   90.00
_cell.angle_gamma   90.00
#
_symmetry.space_group_name_H-M   'P 1'
#
loop_
_entity.id
_entity.type
_entity.pdbx_description
1 polymer ?
#
loop_
_entity_poly.entity_id
_entity_poly.type
_entity_poly.pdbx_seq_one_letter_code
_entity_poly.pdbx_strand_id
1 'polypeptide(L)'
;KGQKPYTPPYSYYMYYLWANIVTLNDFRRKRGLSMFMFRPHCGEAGGVEHLVAGLLLSSSICHGVTLNRFPVMEYLFFIAQVGITMSPLSNTDGVIPYLENPFPKFFSRGLHVSLSTNVPLRFHFTSEPLIEEYSIAAKIWVLSANDLSELSRNSVLISGFPRAWKKEALGPLFKLRSTLGNDVRRSRVSDIRVAFRYEVYHTELDFLDSILNAVDPDDAFDATLTNKTLPRAMHLLAEETRRYELQTGCALPDPTSPDGPTGAPLTGGSALDKLKLQIEQLKRAIADRSKDVHDALGQNKTLADEIIKVNRRAEAAERDATVLRAAVAAEEDEWGWMQEPDAAAAAAAVRDGAQQMSNAHQ
;
A
#
# COMPACT_ATOMS: atom_id res chain seq x y z
N LYS A 1 -23.41 39.36 -7.18
CA LYS A 1 -22.10 38.74 -6.85
C LYS A 1 -21.85 37.66 -7.91
N GLY A 2 -20.82 37.84 -8.74
CA GLY A 2 -20.61 37.04 -9.96
C GLY A 2 -20.58 35.54 -9.69
N GLN A 3 -21.45 34.80 -10.36
CA GLN A 3 -21.31 33.35 -10.46
C GLN A 3 -19.96 33.09 -11.11
N LYS A 4 -19.08 32.36 -10.41
CA LYS A 4 -17.90 31.79 -11.06
C LYS A 4 -18.39 30.96 -12.25
N PRO A 5 -17.79 31.10 -13.45
CA PRO A 5 -18.16 30.26 -14.58
C PRO A 5 -18.05 28.79 -14.17
N TYR A 6 -19.06 28.00 -14.53
CA TYR A 6 -19.12 26.59 -14.17
C TYR A 6 -17.99 25.83 -14.88
N THR A 7 -17.05 25.32 -14.09
CA THR A 7 -16.02 24.41 -14.59
C THR A 7 -16.63 23.02 -14.72
N PRO A 8 -16.55 22.37 -15.90
CA PRO A 8 -16.96 20.97 -16.06
C PRO A 8 -16.32 20.05 -15.02
N PRO A 9 -16.98 18.94 -14.65
CA PRO A 9 -16.40 17.99 -13.71
C PRO A 9 -15.15 17.34 -14.29
N TYR A 10 -14.25 16.88 -13.41
CA TYR A 10 -12.96 16.28 -13.81
C TYR A 10 -13.12 15.11 -14.79
N SER A 11 -14.15 14.26 -14.59
CA SER A 11 -14.47 13.14 -15.48
C SER A 11 -14.79 13.59 -16.92
N TYR A 12 -15.38 14.78 -17.08
CA TYR A 12 -15.66 15.37 -18.39
C TYR A 12 -14.35 15.69 -19.11
N TYR A 13 -13.43 16.39 -18.45
CA TYR A 13 -12.11 16.69 -19.00
C TYR A 13 -11.34 15.41 -19.35
N MET A 14 -11.35 14.43 -18.46
CA MET A 14 -10.72 13.12 -18.65
C MET A 14 -11.24 12.42 -19.91
N TYR A 15 -12.56 12.35 -20.08
CA TYR A 15 -13.18 11.69 -21.22
C TYR A 15 -12.77 12.33 -22.55
N TYR A 16 -12.92 13.65 -22.70
CA TYR A 16 -12.62 14.32 -23.96
C TYR A 16 -11.12 14.34 -24.28
N LEU A 17 -10.26 14.50 -23.27
CA LEU A 17 -8.81 14.38 -23.47
C LEU A 17 -8.43 12.96 -23.91
N TRP A 18 -8.97 11.94 -23.24
CA TRP A 18 -8.75 10.55 -23.61
C TRP A 18 -9.23 10.25 -25.02
N ALA A 19 -10.47 10.60 -25.37
CA ALA A 19 -11.06 10.33 -26.68
C ALA A 19 -10.21 10.97 -27.79
N ASN A 20 -9.82 12.23 -27.62
CA ASN A 20 -8.98 12.94 -28.58
C ASN A 20 -7.58 12.30 -28.69
N ILE A 21 -6.95 11.95 -27.57
CA ILE A 21 -5.63 11.30 -27.57
C ILE A 21 -5.70 9.93 -28.25
N VAL A 22 -6.73 9.12 -27.99
CA VAL A 22 -6.90 7.80 -28.60
C VAL A 22 -7.10 7.92 -30.11
N THR A 23 -8.00 8.78 -30.58
CA THR A 23 -8.23 8.99 -32.00
C THR A 23 -6.97 9.52 -32.70
N LEU A 24 -6.27 10.46 -32.07
CA LEU A 24 -5.01 10.98 -32.60
C LEU A 24 -3.91 9.91 -32.63
N ASN A 25 -3.81 9.08 -31.60
CA ASN A 25 -2.84 8.00 -31.53
C ASN A 25 -3.09 6.94 -32.59
N ASP A 26 -4.35 6.62 -32.90
CA ASP A 26 -4.67 5.69 -33.99
C ASP A 26 -4.21 6.24 -35.35
N PHE A 27 -4.47 7.52 -35.62
CA PHE A 27 -3.97 8.19 -36.82
C PHE A 27 -2.43 8.21 -36.89
N ARG A 28 -1.77 8.55 -35.78
CA ARG A 28 -0.30 8.61 -35.68
C ARG A 28 0.33 7.24 -35.88
N ARG A 29 -0.26 6.19 -35.29
CA ARG A 29 0.18 4.79 -35.44
C ARG A 29 0.12 4.34 -36.89
N LYS A 30 -0.97 4.63 -37.60
CA LYS A 30 -1.12 4.31 -39.04
C LYS A 30 -0.05 4.96 -39.93
N ARG A 31 0.57 6.04 -39.46
CA ARG A 31 1.66 6.75 -40.15
C ARG A 31 3.05 6.47 -39.58
N GLY A 32 3.19 5.51 -38.67
CA GLY A 32 4.47 5.19 -38.04
C GLY A 32 5.03 6.31 -37.13
N LEU A 33 4.18 7.21 -36.64
CA LEU A 33 4.59 8.30 -35.74
C LEU A 33 4.57 7.87 -34.27
N SER A 34 5.29 8.59 -33.41
CA SER A 34 5.25 8.40 -31.96
C SER A 34 3.85 8.65 -31.39
N MET A 35 3.45 7.97 -30.32
CA MET A 35 2.14 8.13 -29.68
C MET A 35 2.26 8.90 -28.38
N PHE A 36 1.16 9.54 -27.95
CA PHE A 36 1.06 10.20 -26.66
C PHE A 36 0.55 9.23 -25.59
N MET A 37 1.14 9.28 -24.40
CA MET A 37 0.67 8.57 -23.22
C MET A 37 -0.18 9.51 -22.37
N PHE A 38 -1.39 9.07 -21.97
CA PHE A 38 -2.26 9.88 -21.13
C PHE A 38 -1.99 9.59 -19.64
N ARG A 39 -1.43 10.58 -18.93
CA ARG A 39 -0.93 10.46 -17.55
C ARG A 39 -1.38 11.66 -16.69
N PRO A 40 -2.65 11.71 -16.26
CA PRO A 40 -3.21 12.84 -15.57
C PRO A 40 -2.78 12.92 -14.10
N HIS A 41 -2.82 14.13 -13.53
CA HIS A 41 -2.81 14.32 -12.08
C HIS A 41 -4.16 13.85 -11.54
N CYS A 42 -4.15 12.81 -10.72
CA CYS A 42 -5.36 12.12 -10.32
C CYS A 42 -5.22 11.59 -8.89
N GLY A 43 -6.17 11.96 -8.03
CA GLY A 43 -6.19 11.49 -6.66
C GLY A 43 -5.12 12.11 -5.75
N GLU A 44 -4.61 13.30 -6.07
CA GLU A 44 -3.92 14.13 -5.06
C GLU A 44 -4.96 14.69 -4.07
N ALA A 45 -6.00 15.29 -4.63
CA ALA A 45 -7.22 15.72 -3.97
C ALA A 45 -8.44 15.39 -4.85
N GLY A 46 -9.64 15.63 -4.33
CA GLY A 46 -10.90 15.33 -5.00
C GLY A 46 -11.52 14.00 -4.57
N GLY A 47 -12.64 13.65 -5.20
CA GLY A 47 -13.43 12.47 -4.84
C GLY A 47 -13.00 11.20 -5.55
N VAL A 48 -13.78 10.13 -5.32
CA VAL A 48 -13.56 8.80 -5.90
C VAL A 48 -13.70 8.80 -7.41
N GLU A 49 -14.53 9.69 -7.96
CA GLU A 49 -14.77 9.85 -9.40
C GLU A 49 -13.52 10.21 -10.18
N HIS A 50 -12.56 10.92 -9.57
CA HIS A 50 -11.26 11.16 -10.18
C HIS A 50 -10.51 9.84 -10.40
N LEU A 51 -10.46 9.01 -9.36
CA LEU A 51 -9.78 7.70 -9.38
C LEU A 51 -10.43 6.73 -10.35
N VAL A 52 -11.77 6.71 -10.42
CA VAL A 52 -12.52 5.88 -11.38
C VAL A 52 -12.19 6.28 -12.81
N ALA A 53 -12.22 7.59 -13.12
CA ALA A 53 -11.84 8.08 -14.44
C ALA A 53 -10.36 7.78 -14.76
N GLY A 54 -9.48 7.92 -13.76
CA GLY A 54 -8.07 7.58 -13.87
C GLY A 54 -7.85 6.10 -14.21
N LEU A 55 -8.50 5.19 -13.48
CA LEU A 55 -8.41 3.75 -13.70
C LEU A 55 -8.86 3.35 -15.11
N LEU A 56 -9.97 3.91 -15.58
CA LEU A 56 -10.59 3.50 -16.85
C LEU A 56 -9.89 4.09 -18.08
N LEU A 57 -9.40 5.32 -18.00
CA LEU A 57 -8.98 6.09 -19.18
C LEU A 57 -7.47 6.33 -19.25
N SER A 58 -6.76 6.34 -18.13
CA SER A 58 -5.33 6.70 -18.11
C SER A 58 -4.42 5.49 -18.30
N SER A 59 -3.20 5.75 -18.77
CA SER A 59 -2.14 4.72 -18.80
C SER A 59 -1.42 4.61 -17.45
N SER A 60 -1.38 5.70 -16.68
CA SER A 60 -0.89 5.79 -15.30
C SER A 60 -1.37 7.11 -14.71
N ILE A 61 -1.34 7.23 -13.38
CA ILE A 61 -1.74 8.45 -12.67
C ILE A 61 -0.56 9.09 -11.94
N CYS A 62 -0.63 10.40 -11.73
CA CYS A 62 0.24 11.14 -10.82
C CYS A 62 -0.48 11.42 -9.50
N HIS A 63 0.23 11.30 -8.38
CA HIS A 63 -0.21 11.40 -6.98
C HIS A 63 -0.94 10.16 -6.41
N GLY A 64 -2.23 9.96 -6.67
CA GLY A 64 -2.97 8.81 -6.14
C GLY A 64 -3.07 8.71 -4.60
N VAL A 65 -2.77 9.77 -3.85
CA VAL A 65 -2.84 9.81 -2.38
C VAL A 65 -4.22 9.41 -1.84
N THR A 66 -5.30 9.84 -2.49
CA THR A 66 -6.67 9.57 -2.05
C THR A 66 -7.07 8.09 -2.17
N LEU A 67 -6.30 7.23 -2.87
CA LEU A 67 -6.54 5.78 -2.92
C LEU A 67 -6.56 5.15 -1.52
N ASN A 68 -5.80 5.71 -0.58
CA ASN A 68 -5.76 5.22 0.80
C ASN A 68 -7.12 5.27 1.52
N ARG A 69 -8.05 6.11 1.02
CA ARG A 69 -9.41 6.26 1.56
C ARG A 69 -10.42 5.33 0.90
N PHE A 70 -10.07 4.70 -0.22
CA PHE A 70 -10.97 3.88 -1.04
C PHE A 70 -10.37 2.49 -1.27
N PRO A 71 -10.52 1.56 -0.32
CA PRO A 71 -9.89 0.24 -0.39
C PRO A 71 -10.21 -0.56 -1.66
N VAL A 72 -11.45 -0.46 -2.15
CA VAL A 72 -11.87 -1.11 -3.41
C VAL A 72 -11.08 -0.54 -4.60
N MET A 73 -10.92 0.77 -4.67
CA MET A 73 -10.13 1.39 -5.74
C MET A 73 -8.66 1.04 -5.61
N GLU A 74 -8.09 1.06 -4.39
CA GLU A 74 -6.71 0.63 -4.15
C GLU A 74 -6.47 -0.80 -4.66
N TYR A 75 -7.40 -1.72 -4.37
CA TYR A 75 -7.34 -3.10 -4.84
C TYR A 75 -7.47 -3.21 -6.37
N LEU A 76 -8.37 -2.45 -7.00
CA LEU A 76 -8.49 -2.40 -8.46
C LEU A 76 -7.21 -1.88 -9.13
N PHE A 77 -6.55 -0.88 -8.55
CA PHE A 77 -5.26 -0.40 -9.04
C PHE A 77 -4.16 -1.45 -8.88
N PHE A 78 -4.20 -2.24 -7.80
CA PHE A 78 -3.32 -3.39 -7.62
C PHE A 78 -3.57 -4.49 -8.67
N ILE A 79 -4.81 -4.91 -8.89
CA ILE A 79 -5.12 -5.98 -9.86
C ILE A 79 -4.85 -5.52 -11.30
N ALA A 80 -5.28 -4.31 -11.66
CA ALA A 80 -5.01 -3.74 -12.99
C ALA A 80 -3.53 -3.37 -13.18
N GLN A 81 -2.75 -3.28 -12.10
CA GLN A 81 -1.34 -2.89 -12.10
C GLN A 81 -1.09 -1.57 -12.85
N VAL A 82 -2.01 -0.61 -12.66
CA VAL A 82 -1.91 0.75 -13.22
C VAL A 82 -0.81 1.51 -12.47
N GLY A 83 0.07 2.16 -13.22
CA GLY A 83 1.21 2.89 -12.65
C GLY A 83 0.76 4.10 -11.82
N ILE A 84 1.36 4.29 -10.65
CA ILE A 84 1.13 5.44 -9.76
C ILE A 84 2.45 6.14 -9.50
N THR A 85 2.60 7.35 -9.99
CA THR A 85 3.79 8.18 -9.78
C THR A 85 3.50 9.17 -8.66
N MET A 86 4.12 8.97 -7.50
CA MET A 86 3.89 9.77 -6.29
C MET A 86 5.00 10.79 -6.05
N SER A 87 4.69 11.87 -5.36
CA SER A 87 5.65 12.90 -4.93
C SER A 87 5.48 13.23 -3.45
N PRO A 88 5.97 12.36 -2.56
CA PRO A 88 5.80 12.50 -1.12
C PRO A 88 6.19 13.87 -0.55
N LEU A 89 7.33 14.45 -0.96
CA LEU A 89 7.73 15.78 -0.51
C LEU A 89 6.75 16.86 -0.99
N SER A 90 6.34 16.82 -2.26
CA SER A 90 5.34 17.75 -2.79
C SER A 90 3.98 17.61 -2.10
N ASN A 91 3.59 16.40 -1.68
CA ASN A 91 2.33 16.17 -1.01
C ASN A 91 2.26 16.78 0.41
N THR A 92 3.40 17.15 0.99
CA THR A 92 3.42 17.88 2.28
C THR A 92 2.82 19.29 2.17
N ASP A 93 2.69 19.82 0.95
CA ASP A 93 2.04 21.10 0.67
C ASP A 93 0.52 20.97 0.70
N GLY A 94 -0.05 20.93 1.91
CA GLY A 94 -1.49 21.02 2.11
C GLY A 94 -2.31 19.78 1.72
N VAL A 95 -1.66 18.66 1.36
CA VAL A 95 -2.36 17.39 1.07
C VAL A 95 -2.28 16.42 2.25
N ILE A 96 -1.07 16.01 2.64
CA ILE A 96 -0.86 15.04 3.73
C ILE A 96 0.54 15.18 4.36
N PRO A 97 0.69 15.04 5.69
CA PRO A 97 2.02 14.98 6.31
C PRO A 97 2.87 13.85 5.73
N TYR A 98 4.20 14.05 5.66
CA TYR A 98 5.11 13.10 5.02
C TYR A 98 5.04 11.68 5.62
N LEU A 99 4.96 11.59 6.96
CA LEU A 99 4.90 10.32 7.68
C LEU A 99 3.57 9.57 7.47
N GLU A 100 2.50 10.30 7.15
CA GLU A 100 1.17 9.74 6.88
C GLU A 100 0.96 9.41 5.40
N ASN A 101 1.93 9.72 4.54
CA ASN A 101 1.84 9.45 3.12
C ASN A 101 1.61 7.93 2.89
N PRO A 102 0.67 7.53 2.02
CA PRO A 102 0.35 6.12 1.83
C PRO A 102 1.33 5.38 0.93
N PHE A 103 2.34 6.05 0.36
CA PHE A 103 3.37 5.43 -0.48
C PHE A 103 3.98 4.14 0.10
N PRO A 104 4.51 4.09 1.35
CA PRO A 104 5.08 2.86 1.91
C PRO A 104 4.06 1.72 1.98
N LYS A 105 2.79 2.03 2.25
CA LYS A 105 1.69 1.06 2.27
C LYS A 105 1.37 0.53 0.87
N PHE A 106 1.32 1.41 -0.14
CA PHE A 106 1.10 1.00 -1.53
C PHE A 106 2.26 0.15 -2.05
N PHE A 107 3.50 0.53 -1.73
CA PHE A 107 4.67 -0.24 -2.10
C PHE A 107 4.70 -1.61 -1.42
N SER A 108 4.40 -1.70 -0.12
CA SER A 108 4.38 -2.99 0.59
C SER A 108 3.32 -3.94 0.02
N ARG A 109 2.13 -3.41 -0.31
CA ARG A 109 1.03 -4.15 -0.96
C ARG A 109 1.28 -4.54 -2.42
N GLY A 110 2.35 -4.03 -3.04
CA GLY A 110 2.72 -4.41 -4.42
C GLY A 110 1.95 -3.66 -5.49
N LEU A 111 1.42 -2.47 -5.17
CA LEU A 111 0.94 -1.56 -6.20
C LEU A 111 2.13 -1.10 -7.06
N HIS A 112 1.86 -0.81 -8.33
CA HIS A 112 2.86 -0.40 -9.31
C HIS A 112 3.23 1.09 -9.11
N VAL A 113 3.97 1.37 -8.04
CA VAL A 113 4.32 2.73 -7.62
C VAL A 113 5.73 3.14 -8.01
N SER A 114 5.94 4.45 -8.22
CA SER A 114 7.25 5.08 -8.40
C SER A 114 7.33 6.43 -7.69
N LEU A 115 8.53 6.87 -7.31
CA LEU A 115 8.78 8.20 -6.76
C LEU A 115 9.07 9.23 -7.86
N SER A 116 8.74 10.48 -7.60
CA SER A 116 8.96 11.63 -8.48
C SER A 116 8.96 12.94 -7.68
N THR A 117 9.47 14.02 -8.27
CA THR A 117 9.69 15.29 -7.56
C THR A 117 8.53 16.29 -7.64
N ASN A 118 7.67 16.18 -8.67
CA ASN A 118 6.63 17.15 -9.06
C ASN A 118 7.18 18.57 -9.35
N VAL A 119 7.56 19.33 -8.32
CA VAL A 119 8.04 20.72 -8.43
C VAL A 119 9.41 20.86 -7.73
N PRO A 120 10.51 20.40 -8.37
CA PRO A 120 11.81 20.32 -7.71
C PRO A 120 12.35 21.66 -7.21
N LEU A 121 12.06 22.75 -7.92
CA LEU A 121 12.49 24.10 -7.53
C LEU A 121 11.88 24.56 -6.19
N ARG A 122 10.73 24.01 -5.80
CA ARG A 122 10.00 24.42 -4.60
C ARG A 122 10.30 23.53 -3.39
N PHE A 123 10.50 22.24 -3.61
CA PHE A 123 10.49 21.23 -2.53
C PHE A 123 11.85 20.60 -2.24
N HIS A 124 12.84 20.79 -3.10
CA HIS A 124 14.15 20.14 -3.00
C HIS A 124 15.25 21.17 -2.81
N PHE A 125 16.24 20.85 -1.99
CA PHE A 125 17.36 21.74 -1.65
C PHE A 125 18.67 21.32 -2.29
N THR A 126 18.74 20.10 -2.82
CA THR A 126 19.95 19.56 -3.44
C THR A 126 19.98 19.81 -4.95
N SER A 127 21.16 19.67 -5.55
CA SER A 127 21.33 19.71 -7.01
C SER A 127 20.70 18.51 -7.73
N GLU A 128 20.41 17.43 -7.02
CA GLU A 128 19.85 16.18 -7.55
C GLU A 128 18.50 15.88 -6.88
N PRO A 129 17.43 16.61 -7.23
CA PRO A 129 16.17 16.59 -6.48
C PRO A 129 15.51 15.20 -6.43
N LEU A 130 15.63 14.41 -7.50
CA LEU A 130 15.10 13.05 -7.50
C LEU A 130 15.88 12.13 -6.55
N ILE A 131 17.20 12.29 -6.46
CA ILE A 131 18.04 11.52 -5.53
C ILE A 131 17.70 11.90 -4.08
N GLU A 132 17.42 13.17 -3.82
CA GLU A 132 16.94 13.65 -2.52
C GLU A 132 15.60 13.02 -2.13
N GLU A 133 14.62 12.96 -3.05
CA GLU A 133 13.34 12.27 -2.82
C GLU A 133 13.55 10.80 -2.42
N TYR A 134 14.37 10.06 -3.17
CA TYR A 134 14.69 8.66 -2.88
C TYR A 134 15.46 8.51 -1.57
N SER A 135 16.38 9.43 -1.26
CA SER A 135 17.20 9.37 -0.05
C SER A 135 16.37 9.61 1.21
N ILE A 136 15.46 10.58 1.18
CA ILE A 136 14.54 10.88 2.29
C ILE A 136 13.56 9.71 2.48
N ALA A 137 12.95 9.21 1.39
CA ALA A 137 12.08 8.04 1.43
C ALA A 137 12.81 6.80 2.00
N ALA A 138 14.05 6.54 1.57
CA ALA A 138 14.84 5.42 2.05
C ALA A 138 15.12 5.48 3.54
N LYS A 139 15.43 6.66 4.08
CA LYS A 139 15.75 6.83 5.50
C LYS A 139 14.51 6.84 6.38
N ILE A 140 13.44 7.50 5.97
CA ILE A 140 12.22 7.61 6.77
C ILE A 140 11.43 6.30 6.76
N TRP A 141 11.29 5.65 5.60
CA TRP A 141 10.53 4.40 5.47
C TRP A 141 11.40 3.15 5.52
N VAL A 142 12.69 3.30 5.81
CA VAL A 142 13.64 2.19 6.01
C VAL A 142 13.67 1.24 4.80
N LEU A 143 13.74 1.82 3.59
CA LEU A 143 13.78 1.05 2.35
C LEU A 143 15.19 0.48 2.13
N SER A 144 15.26 -0.81 1.79
CA SER A 144 16.50 -1.48 1.43
C SER A 144 16.97 -1.10 0.01
N ALA A 145 18.22 -1.43 -0.32
CA ALA A 145 18.72 -1.24 -1.69
C ALA A 145 17.88 -2.01 -2.74
N ASN A 146 17.37 -3.19 -2.38
CA ASN A 146 16.50 -3.97 -3.27
C ASN A 146 15.15 -3.27 -3.50
N ASP A 147 14.62 -2.59 -2.48
CA ASP A 147 13.38 -1.82 -2.58
C ASP A 147 13.55 -0.59 -3.47
N LEU A 148 14.67 0.13 -3.31
CA LEU A 148 14.99 1.29 -4.15
C LEU A 148 15.22 0.87 -5.62
N SER A 149 15.85 -0.28 -5.85
CA SER A 149 15.98 -0.87 -7.18
C SER A 149 14.62 -1.25 -7.77
N GLU A 150 13.70 -1.83 -6.98
CA GLU A 150 12.34 -2.17 -7.42
C GLU A 150 11.56 -0.90 -7.81
N LEU A 151 11.62 0.15 -6.99
CA LEU A 151 11.00 1.44 -7.30
C LEU A 151 11.59 2.09 -8.56
N SER A 152 12.89 1.97 -8.76
CA SER A 152 13.57 2.46 -9.96
C SER A 152 13.22 1.65 -11.21
N ARG A 153 13.07 0.33 -11.09
CA ARG A 153 12.55 -0.54 -12.16
C ARG A 153 11.12 -0.14 -12.52
N ASN A 154 10.25 0.06 -11.53
CA ASN A 154 8.87 0.49 -11.75
C ASN A 154 8.80 1.83 -12.46
N SER A 155 9.64 2.81 -12.11
CA SER A 155 9.65 4.11 -12.79
C SER A 155 9.96 3.98 -14.29
N VAL A 156 10.90 3.09 -14.67
CA VAL A 156 11.19 2.77 -16.07
C VAL A 156 10.00 2.07 -16.75
N LEU A 157 9.34 1.14 -16.08
CA LEU A 157 8.16 0.46 -16.61
C LEU A 157 7.00 1.44 -16.86
N ILE A 158 6.73 2.36 -15.93
CA ILE A 158 5.69 3.39 -16.01
C ILE A 158 6.03 4.48 -17.05
N SER A 159 7.32 4.72 -17.31
CA SER A 159 7.76 5.80 -18.22
C SER A 159 7.21 5.70 -19.64
N GLY A 160 7.22 6.82 -20.37
CA GLY A 160 6.84 6.87 -21.79
C GLY A 160 7.97 6.53 -22.77
N PHE A 161 9.12 6.04 -22.29
CA PHE A 161 10.28 5.80 -23.17
C PHE A 161 10.01 4.70 -24.21
N PRO A 162 10.64 4.78 -25.40
CA PRO A 162 10.51 3.75 -26.43
C PRO A 162 10.91 2.38 -25.94
N ARG A 163 10.31 1.33 -26.53
CA ARG A 163 10.59 -0.08 -26.17
C ARG A 163 12.09 -0.42 -26.29
N ALA A 164 12.78 0.13 -27.30
CA ALA A 164 14.20 -0.10 -27.49
C ALA A 164 15.02 0.39 -26.29
N TRP A 165 14.72 1.60 -25.81
CA TRP A 165 15.36 2.17 -24.63
C TRP A 165 15.05 1.37 -23.36
N LYS A 166 13.79 0.97 -23.15
CA LYS A 166 13.42 0.12 -21.99
C LYS A 166 14.09 -1.25 -22.03
N LYS A 167 14.26 -1.83 -23.22
CA LYS A 167 14.99 -3.09 -23.43
C LYS A 167 16.45 -2.97 -23.06
N GLU A 168 17.07 -1.83 -23.36
CA GLU A 168 18.42 -1.54 -22.90
C GLU A 168 18.46 -1.27 -21.39
N ALA A 169 17.50 -0.55 -20.83
CA ALA A 169 17.49 -0.25 -19.39
C ALA A 169 17.25 -1.48 -18.51
N LEU A 170 16.33 -2.38 -18.89
CA LEU A 170 15.86 -3.48 -18.03
C LEU A 170 16.10 -4.89 -18.58
N GLY A 171 16.52 -5.01 -19.84
CA GLY A 171 16.74 -6.29 -20.50
C GLY A 171 15.70 -6.63 -21.58
N PRO A 172 15.98 -7.66 -22.41
CA PRO A 172 15.15 -8.04 -23.56
C PRO A 172 13.70 -8.38 -23.23
N LEU A 173 13.47 -8.98 -22.05
CA LEU A 173 12.20 -9.55 -21.64
C LEU A 173 11.46 -8.70 -20.61
N PHE A 174 11.81 -7.42 -20.45
CA PHE A 174 11.27 -6.54 -19.40
C PHE A 174 9.73 -6.45 -19.33
N LYS A 175 9.02 -6.90 -20.37
CA LYS A 175 7.56 -6.95 -20.43
C LYS A 175 6.97 -8.12 -19.62
N LEU A 176 7.72 -9.20 -19.41
CA LEU A 176 7.28 -10.31 -18.58
C LEU A 176 7.34 -9.89 -17.12
N ARG A 177 6.35 -10.33 -16.34
CA ARG A 177 6.28 -10.01 -14.90
C ARG A 177 7.01 -11.01 -14.03
N SER A 178 7.25 -12.21 -14.54
CA SER A 178 8.00 -13.26 -13.85
C SER A 178 9.49 -12.91 -13.73
N THR A 179 10.23 -13.79 -13.06
CA THR A 179 11.69 -13.73 -12.95
C THR A 179 12.39 -13.73 -14.31
N LEU A 180 11.81 -14.36 -15.33
CA LEU A 180 12.35 -14.31 -16.71
C LEU A 180 12.39 -12.88 -17.25
N GLY A 181 11.44 -12.04 -16.86
CA GLY A 181 11.41 -10.63 -17.24
C GLY A 181 12.38 -9.73 -16.48
N ASN A 182 13.16 -10.29 -15.55
CA ASN A 182 14.09 -9.56 -14.71
C ASN A 182 15.54 -9.90 -15.07
N ASP A 183 16.26 -8.92 -15.63
CA ASP A 183 17.72 -9.00 -15.74
C ASP A 183 18.34 -8.33 -14.50
N VAL A 184 18.71 -9.15 -13.50
CA VAL A 184 19.28 -8.69 -12.21
C VAL A 184 20.49 -7.78 -12.42
N ARG A 185 21.29 -8.00 -13.46
CA ARG A 185 22.50 -7.19 -13.73
C ARG A 185 22.17 -5.76 -14.11
N ARG A 186 20.97 -5.53 -14.67
CA ARG A 186 20.48 -4.22 -15.08
C ARG A 186 19.55 -3.61 -14.04
N SER A 187 18.51 -4.35 -13.66
CA SER A 187 17.47 -3.87 -12.74
C SER A 187 17.97 -3.76 -11.30
N ARG A 188 18.98 -4.56 -10.91
CA ARG A 188 19.45 -4.74 -9.53
C ARG A 188 18.36 -5.18 -8.55
N VAL A 189 17.24 -5.70 -9.05
CA VAL A 189 16.17 -6.31 -8.24
C VAL A 189 16.46 -7.80 -8.16
N SER A 190 16.41 -8.37 -6.96
CA SER A 190 16.61 -9.80 -6.78
C SER A 190 15.48 -10.62 -7.41
N ASP A 191 15.81 -11.76 -8.01
CA ASP A 191 14.80 -12.64 -8.61
C ASP A 191 13.80 -13.16 -7.58
N ILE A 192 14.23 -13.39 -6.34
CA ILE A 192 13.33 -13.77 -5.24
C ILE A 192 12.27 -12.70 -4.99
N ARG A 193 12.63 -11.40 -5.05
CA ARG A 193 11.66 -10.30 -4.90
C ARG A 193 10.65 -10.31 -6.04
N VAL A 194 11.10 -10.51 -7.27
CA VAL A 194 10.22 -10.56 -8.45
C VAL A 194 9.31 -11.79 -8.40
N ALA A 195 9.84 -12.96 -8.04
CA ALA A 195 9.07 -14.19 -7.83
C ALA A 195 7.98 -13.99 -6.78
N PHE A 196 8.32 -13.41 -5.63
CA PHE A 196 7.35 -13.12 -4.57
C PHE A 196 6.22 -12.20 -5.05
N ARG A 197 6.54 -11.09 -5.73
CA ARG A 197 5.52 -10.19 -6.30
C ARG A 197 4.63 -10.91 -7.31
N TYR A 198 5.22 -11.75 -8.15
CA TYR A 198 4.52 -12.53 -9.15
C TYR A 198 3.58 -13.55 -8.51
N GLU A 199 4.04 -14.31 -7.51
CA GLU A 199 3.24 -15.29 -6.78
C GLU A 199 2.07 -14.63 -6.06
N VAL A 200 2.31 -13.57 -5.29
CA VAL A 200 1.25 -12.84 -4.57
C VAL A 200 0.19 -12.32 -5.55
N TYR A 201 0.61 -11.72 -6.67
CA TYR A 201 -0.33 -11.24 -7.69
C TYR A 201 -1.20 -12.37 -8.27
N HIS A 202 -0.64 -13.55 -8.53
CA HIS A 202 -1.41 -14.67 -9.05
C HIS A 202 -2.30 -15.32 -8.01
N THR A 203 -1.86 -15.42 -6.75
CA THR A 203 -2.70 -15.87 -5.63
C THR A 203 -3.95 -14.99 -5.50
N GLU A 204 -3.81 -13.68 -5.66
CA GLU A 204 -4.94 -12.74 -5.63
C GLU A 204 -5.88 -12.91 -6.84
N LEU A 205 -5.34 -13.13 -8.04
CA LEU A 205 -6.17 -13.44 -9.21
C LEU A 205 -6.92 -14.77 -9.08
N ASP A 206 -6.27 -15.78 -8.50
CA ASP A 206 -6.87 -17.10 -8.27
C ASP A 206 -7.99 -17.02 -7.22
N PHE A 207 -7.81 -16.19 -6.19
CA PHE A 207 -8.85 -15.88 -5.21
C PHE A 207 -10.07 -15.20 -5.84
N LEU A 208 -9.85 -14.26 -6.78
CA LEU A 208 -10.97 -13.64 -7.50
C LEU A 208 -11.68 -14.63 -8.43
N ASP A 209 -10.93 -15.50 -9.11
CA ASP A 209 -11.50 -16.53 -9.97
C ASP A 209 -12.31 -17.56 -9.16
N SER A 210 -11.84 -17.93 -7.95
CA SER A 210 -12.59 -18.83 -7.08
C SER A 210 -13.90 -18.19 -6.61
N ILE A 211 -13.91 -16.91 -6.26
CA ILE A 211 -15.15 -16.19 -5.90
C ILE A 211 -16.12 -16.11 -7.08
N LEU A 212 -15.62 -15.84 -8.29
CA LEU A 212 -16.47 -15.73 -9.48
C LEU A 212 -17.08 -17.06 -9.92
N ASN A 213 -16.35 -18.17 -9.70
CA ASN A 213 -16.79 -19.51 -10.03
C ASN A 213 -17.56 -20.21 -8.90
N ALA A 214 -17.53 -19.68 -7.67
CA ALA A 214 -18.38 -20.13 -6.57
C ALA A 214 -19.82 -19.65 -6.82
N VAL A 215 -20.64 -20.56 -7.37
CA VAL A 215 -22.05 -20.31 -7.70
C VAL A 215 -22.93 -20.19 -6.45
N ASP A 216 -22.45 -20.64 -5.27
CA ASP A 216 -23.13 -20.46 -3.98
C ASP A 216 -22.21 -19.80 -2.93
N PRO A 217 -22.69 -18.76 -2.21
CA PRO A 217 -21.89 -17.99 -1.25
C PRO A 217 -21.47 -18.78 0.00
N ASP A 218 -22.07 -19.94 0.25
CA ASP A 218 -21.75 -20.80 1.40
C ASP A 218 -20.56 -21.75 1.13
N ASP A 219 -20.23 -22.04 -0.13
CA ASP A 219 -19.09 -22.91 -0.50
C ASP A 219 -17.77 -22.13 -0.67
N ALA A 220 -17.83 -20.79 -0.72
CA ALA A 220 -16.66 -19.94 -0.97
C ALA A 220 -15.63 -19.95 0.17
N PHE A 221 -16.03 -20.36 1.39
CA PHE A 221 -15.17 -20.33 2.57
C PHE A 221 -14.32 -21.62 2.74
N ASP A 222 -14.66 -22.71 2.06
CA ASP A 222 -14.00 -24.03 2.22
C ASP A 222 -13.02 -24.38 1.07
N ALA A 223 -12.92 -23.52 0.03
CA ALA A 223 -12.05 -23.76 -1.12
C ALA A 223 -10.57 -23.41 -0.90
N THR A 224 -10.19 -22.88 0.27
CA THR A 224 -8.80 -22.62 0.61
C THR A 224 -8.14 -23.84 1.24
N LEU A 225 -7.07 -24.35 0.62
CA LEU A 225 -6.06 -25.31 1.11
C LEU A 225 -6.15 -26.81 0.75
N THR A 226 -6.89 -27.25 -0.26
CA THR A 226 -6.87 -28.68 -0.65
C THR A 226 -6.76 -28.94 -2.15
N ASN A 227 -5.79 -28.35 -2.84
CA ASN A 227 -5.29 -28.97 -4.06
C ASN A 227 -3.77 -29.02 -4.11
N LYS A 228 -3.25 -30.25 -4.05
CA LYS A 228 -1.86 -30.66 -4.36
C LYS A 228 -1.57 -30.51 -5.86
N THR A 229 -1.92 -29.38 -6.45
CA THR A 229 -1.55 -28.99 -7.81
C THR A 229 -0.50 -27.88 -7.69
N LEU A 230 0.49 -27.86 -8.57
CA LEU A 230 1.50 -26.80 -8.56
C LEU A 230 0.79 -25.43 -8.49
N PRO A 231 1.26 -24.48 -7.66
CA PRO A 231 0.71 -23.13 -7.64
C PRO A 231 0.64 -22.59 -9.06
N ARG A 232 -0.47 -21.96 -9.45
CA ARG A 232 -0.70 -21.50 -10.83
C ARG A 232 0.42 -20.59 -11.34
N ALA A 233 1.09 -19.86 -10.45
CA ALA A 233 2.30 -19.10 -10.74
C ALA A 233 3.39 -19.97 -11.41
N MET A 234 3.58 -21.22 -10.98
CA MET A 234 4.50 -22.15 -11.62
C MET A 234 4.00 -22.66 -12.99
N HIS A 235 2.68 -22.83 -13.16
CA HIS A 235 2.10 -23.17 -14.46
C HIS A 235 2.25 -22.01 -15.47
N LEU A 236 2.03 -20.77 -15.03
CA LEU A 236 2.16 -19.58 -15.87
C LEU A 236 3.62 -19.24 -16.15
N LEU A 237 4.53 -19.51 -15.20
CA LEU A 237 5.97 -19.48 -15.47
C LEU A 237 6.33 -20.50 -16.56
N ALA A 238 5.82 -21.73 -16.49
CA ALA A 238 6.03 -22.72 -17.55
C ALA A 238 5.46 -22.28 -18.90
N GLU A 239 4.30 -21.60 -18.91
CA GLU A 239 3.72 -21.02 -20.12
C GLU A 239 4.56 -19.85 -20.67
N GLU A 240 5.06 -18.96 -19.80
CA GLU A 240 5.94 -17.85 -20.18
C GLU A 240 7.30 -18.36 -20.67
N THR A 241 7.88 -19.38 -20.05
CA THR A 241 9.06 -20.11 -20.51
C THR A 241 8.83 -20.63 -21.93
N ARG A 242 7.71 -21.30 -22.18
CA ARG A 242 7.38 -21.81 -23.52
C ARG A 242 7.23 -20.70 -24.55
N ARG A 243 6.61 -19.57 -24.17
CA ARG A 243 6.50 -18.37 -25.04
C ARG A 243 7.88 -17.75 -25.31
N TYR A 244 8.77 -17.74 -24.32
CA TYR A 244 10.14 -17.27 -24.48
C TYR A 244 10.93 -18.13 -25.47
N GLU A 245 10.86 -19.45 -25.35
CA GLU A 245 11.55 -20.39 -26.22
C GLU A 245 11.05 -20.28 -27.67
N LEU A 246 9.74 -20.08 -27.86
CA LEU A 246 9.14 -19.80 -29.17
C LEU A 246 9.63 -18.48 -29.78
N GLN A 247 9.83 -17.43 -28.97
CA GLN A 247 10.26 -16.12 -29.46
C GLN A 247 11.76 -16.01 -29.72
N THR A 248 12.57 -16.73 -28.95
CA THR A 248 14.03 -16.66 -29.04
C THR A 248 14.65 -17.81 -29.83
N GLY A 249 13.88 -18.86 -30.12
CA GLY A 249 14.37 -20.06 -30.80
C GLY A 249 15.39 -20.85 -29.97
N CYS A 250 15.53 -20.54 -28.68
CA CYS A 250 16.53 -21.11 -27.79
C CYS A 250 15.84 -21.57 -26.50
N ALA A 251 16.04 -22.85 -26.17
CA ALA A 251 15.56 -23.41 -24.91
C ALA A 251 16.25 -22.69 -23.73
N LEU A 252 15.50 -22.39 -22.67
CA LEU A 252 16.14 -21.88 -21.45
C LEU A 252 17.04 -22.99 -20.88
N PRO A 253 18.26 -22.68 -20.40
CA PRO A 253 19.10 -23.68 -19.79
C PRO A 253 18.34 -24.27 -18.60
N ASP A 254 18.03 -25.56 -18.67
CA ASP A 254 17.47 -26.28 -17.55
C ASP A 254 18.54 -26.23 -16.43
N PRO A 255 18.23 -25.65 -15.25
CA PRO A 255 19.19 -25.60 -14.15
C PRO A 255 19.57 -26.99 -13.62
N THR A 256 18.90 -28.05 -14.08
CA THR A 256 19.22 -29.44 -13.81
C THR A 256 19.93 -30.17 -14.97
N SER A 257 20.10 -29.51 -16.13
CA SER A 257 20.84 -30.07 -17.26
C SER A 257 22.35 -29.98 -17.00
N PRO A 258 23.10 -31.08 -17.18
CA PRO A 258 24.55 -31.10 -16.99
C PRO A 258 25.35 -30.27 -18.01
N ASP A 259 24.70 -29.73 -19.06
CA ASP A 259 25.36 -29.09 -20.21
C ASP A 259 25.28 -27.54 -20.26
N GLY A 260 24.99 -26.87 -19.13
CA GLY A 260 25.08 -25.41 -19.02
C GLY A 260 26.53 -24.89 -19.09
N PRO A 261 26.79 -23.63 -19.49
CA PRO A 261 28.15 -23.10 -19.76
C PRO A 261 29.05 -22.91 -18.53
N THR A 262 28.62 -23.37 -17.35
CA THR A 262 29.48 -23.59 -16.19
C THR A 262 29.87 -25.06 -16.13
N GLY A 263 30.71 -25.48 -17.07
CA GLY A 263 31.36 -26.78 -17.07
C GLY A 263 32.34 -26.89 -15.91
N ALA A 264 31.82 -27.27 -14.75
CA ALA A 264 32.56 -28.03 -13.74
C ALA A 264 31.60 -29.12 -13.25
N PRO A 265 31.86 -30.41 -13.50
CA PRO A 265 31.01 -31.47 -12.98
C PRO A 265 31.08 -31.37 -11.46
N LEU A 266 29.93 -31.17 -10.81
CA LEU A 266 29.78 -31.31 -9.36
C LEU A 266 29.95 -32.78 -9.01
N THR A 267 31.20 -33.25 -9.02
CA THR A 267 31.61 -34.47 -8.35
C THR A 267 31.43 -34.24 -6.86
N GLY A 268 30.29 -34.64 -6.32
CA GLY A 268 30.08 -34.61 -4.88
C GLY A 268 28.66 -34.92 -4.47
N GLY A 269 28.29 -36.22 -4.41
CA GLY A 269 27.08 -36.67 -3.71
C GLY A 269 26.96 -36.08 -2.30
N SER A 270 28.10 -35.77 -1.66
CA SER A 270 28.20 -35.05 -0.39
C SER A 270 27.46 -33.70 -0.34
N ALA A 271 27.44 -32.90 -1.41
CA ALA A 271 26.81 -31.58 -1.39
C ALA A 271 25.27 -31.67 -1.52
N LEU A 272 24.79 -32.57 -2.37
CA LEU A 272 23.36 -32.83 -2.54
C LEU A 272 22.76 -33.46 -1.27
N ASP A 273 23.49 -34.36 -0.62
CA ASP A 273 23.06 -34.98 0.63
C ASP A 273 23.06 -33.99 1.79
N LYS A 274 24.02 -33.07 1.84
CA LYS A 274 24.01 -31.94 2.79
C LYS A 274 22.82 -31.01 2.57
N LEU A 275 22.48 -30.72 1.31
CA LEU A 275 21.34 -29.87 0.98
C LEU A 275 20.01 -30.54 1.37
N LYS A 276 19.85 -31.83 1.10
CA LYS A 276 18.70 -32.63 1.53
C LYS A 276 18.56 -32.66 3.06
N LEU A 277 19.68 -32.80 3.77
CA LEU A 277 19.69 -32.76 5.23
C LEU A 277 19.29 -31.38 5.76
N GLN A 278 19.77 -30.30 5.15
CA GLN A 278 19.36 -28.93 5.49
C GLN A 278 17.87 -28.69 5.25
N ILE A 279 17.32 -29.20 4.14
CA ILE A 279 15.88 -29.10 3.85
C ILE A 279 15.06 -29.84 4.91
N GLU A 280 15.46 -31.04 5.31
CA GLU A 280 14.77 -31.78 6.39
C GLU A 280 14.87 -31.10 7.75
N GLN A 281 16.02 -30.48 8.06
CA GLN A 281 16.18 -29.67 9.27
C GLN A 281 15.26 -28.44 9.25
N LEU A 282 15.15 -27.75 8.11
CA LEU A 282 14.27 -26.59 7.96
C LEU A 282 12.79 -26.98 8.06
N LYS A 283 12.39 -28.13 7.50
CA LYS A 283 11.02 -28.64 7.65
C LYS A 283 10.64 -28.89 9.10
N ARG A 284 11.54 -29.48 9.89
CA ARG A 284 11.32 -29.69 11.33
C ARG A 284 11.23 -28.36 12.07
N ALA A 285 12.13 -27.42 11.78
CA ALA A 285 12.08 -26.09 12.39
C ALA A 285 10.78 -25.33 12.05
N ILE A 286 10.25 -25.47 10.84
CA ILE A 286 8.96 -24.89 10.45
C ILE A 286 7.81 -25.54 11.22
N ALA A 287 7.82 -26.87 11.40
CA ALA A 287 6.80 -27.57 12.17
C ALA A 287 6.80 -27.14 13.64
N ASP A 288 7.97 -27.04 14.26
CA ASP A 288 8.13 -26.57 15.64
C ASP A 288 7.64 -25.11 15.78
N ARG A 289 8.05 -24.23 14.86
CA ARG A 289 7.61 -22.82 14.85
C ARG A 289 6.10 -22.70 14.64
N SER A 290 5.49 -23.58 13.84
CA SER A 290 4.05 -23.59 13.61
C SER A 290 3.28 -24.00 14.87
N LYS A 291 3.85 -24.90 15.67
CA LYS A 291 3.31 -25.27 16.98
C LYS A 291 3.40 -24.09 17.96
N ASP A 292 4.54 -23.40 18.03
CA ASP A 292 4.72 -22.21 18.86
C ASP A 292 3.71 -21.11 18.51
N VAL A 293 3.45 -20.89 17.21
CA VAL A 293 2.45 -19.93 16.73
C VAL A 293 1.04 -20.35 17.14
N HIS A 294 0.72 -21.65 17.08
CA HIS A 294 -0.58 -22.16 17.51
C HIS A 294 -0.80 -21.98 19.02
N ASP A 295 0.23 -22.25 19.83
CA ASP A 295 0.20 -22.07 21.28
C ASP A 295 0.06 -20.56 21.65
N ALA A 296 0.78 -19.68 20.93
CA ALA A 296 0.65 -18.23 21.09
C ALA A 296 -0.73 -17.71 20.68
N LEU A 297 -1.34 -18.28 19.63
CA LEU A 297 -2.72 -17.96 19.23
C LEU A 297 -3.72 -18.36 20.31
N GLY A 298 -3.52 -19.51 20.96
CA GLY A 298 -4.30 -19.95 22.11
C GLY A 298 -4.20 -18.97 23.29
N GLN A 299 -2.99 -18.51 23.62
CA GLN A 299 -2.76 -17.52 24.67
C GLN A 299 -3.42 -16.16 24.36
N ASN A 300 -3.34 -15.71 23.10
CA ASN A 300 -4.01 -14.49 22.66
C ASN A 300 -5.53 -14.58 22.77
N LYS A 301 -6.11 -15.76 22.51
CA LYS A 301 -7.55 -15.99 22.68
C LYS A 301 -7.95 -15.90 24.15
N THR A 302 -7.17 -16.48 25.07
CA THR A 302 -7.42 -16.36 26.51
C THR A 302 -7.29 -14.93 27.02
N LEU A 303 -6.29 -14.17 26.54
CA LEU A 303 -6.13 -12.76 26.87
C LEU A 303 -7.28 -11.90 26.34
N ALA A 304 -7.77 -12.18 25.13
CA ALA A 304 -8.93 -11.50 24.56
C ALA A 304 -10.18 -11.73 25.43
N ASP A 305 -10.40 -12.95 25.90
CA ASP A 305 -11.51 -13.27 26.81
C ASP A 305 -11.38 -12.55 28.16
N GLU A 306 -10.16 -12.38 28.68
CA GLU A 306 -9.91 -11.58 29.90
C GLU A 306 -10.18 -10.09 29.68
N ILE A 307 -9.75 -9.52 28.55
CA ILE A 307 -10.02 -8.12 28.20
C ILE A 307 -11.53 -7.87 28.10
N ILE A 308 -12.28 -8.80 27.50
CA ILE A 308 -13.75 -8.69 27.44
C ILE A 308 -14.36 -8.68 28.84
N LYS A 309 -13.86 -9.51 29.77
CA LYS A 309 -14.35 -9.50 31.17
C LYS A 309 -14.01 -8.19 31.89
N VAL A 310 -12.82 -7.65 31.68
CA VAL A 310 -12.40 -6.36 32.27
C VAL A 310 -13.26 -5.22 31.72
N ASN A 311 -13.50 -5.16 30.41
CA ASN A 311 -14.34 -4.14 29.79
C ASN A 311 -15.77 -4.20 30.31
N ARG A 312 -16.36 -5.40 30.49
CA ARG A 312 -17.70 -5.54 31.10
C ARG A 312 -17.76 -5.02 32.54
N ARG A 313 -16.69 -5.19 33.32
CA ARG A 313 -16.59 -4.63 34.68
C ARG A 313 -16.45 -3.11 34.66
N ALA A 314 -15.68 -2.57 33.72
CA ALA A 314 -15.53 -1.13 33.55
C ALA A 314 -16.86 -0.47 33.14
N GLU A 315 -17.60 -1.06 32.19
CA GLU A 315 -18.94 -0.59 31.81
C GLU A 315 -19.93 -0.64 32.98
N ALA A 316 -19.88 -1.67 33.83
CA ALA A 316 -20.72 -1.75 35.01
C ALA A 316 -20.41 -0.63 36.01
N ALA A 317 -19.12 -0.39 36.28
CA ALA A 317 -18.67 0.69 37.15
C ALA A 317 -19.05 2.08 36.60
N GLU A 318 -19.01 2.27 35.28
CA GLU A 318 -19.43 3.52 34.65
C GLU A 318 -20.93 3.75 34.76
N ARG A 319 -21.75 2.69 34.64
CA ARG A 319 -23.20 2.77 34.90
C ARG A 319 -23.47 3.16 36.35
N ASP A 320 -22.80 2.53 37.31
CA ASP A 320 -22.96 2.84 38.75
C ASP A 320 -22.54 4.28 39.06
N ALA A 321 -21.43 4.75 38.47
CA ALA A 321 -20.99 6.13 38.59
C ALA A 321 -21.99 7.13 37.98
N THR A 322 -22.66 6.76 36.89
CA THR A 322 -23.69 7.58 36.26
C THR A 322 -24.94 7.69 37.15
N VAL A 323 -25.35 6.58 37.78
CA VAL A 323 -26.46 6.56 38.76
C VAL A 323 -26.12 7.42 39.98
N LEU A 324 -24.90 7.32 40.51
CA LEU A 324 -24.45 8.15 41.62
C LEU A 324 -24.42 9.64 41.26
N ARG A 325 -23.93 10.01 40.08
CA ARG A 325 -23.96 11.41 39.61
C ARG A 325 -25.39 11.94 39.46
N ALA A 326 -26.31 11.11 38.97
CA ALA A 326 -27.72 11.50 38.87
C ALA A 326 -28.37 11.66 40.25
N ALA A 327 -28.03 10.80 41.22
CA ALA A 327 -28.51 10.91 42.60
C ALA A 327 -27.97 12.18 43.29
N VAL A 328 -26.68 12.48 43.12
CA VAL A 328 -26.05 13.71 43.65
C VAL A 328 -26.67 14.96 43.02
N ALA A 329 -26.90 14.97 41.71
CA ALA A 329 -27.55 16.10 41.04
C ALA A 329 -29.00 16.30 41.51
N ALA A 330 -29.74 15.21 41.78
CA ALA A 330 -31.08 15.29 42.34
C ALA A 330 -31.07 15.84 43.78
N GLU A 331 -30.08 15.46 44.60
CA GLU A 331 -29.86 16.07 45.92
C GLU A 331 -29.50 17.55 45.78
N GLU A 332 -28.56 17.94 44.92
CA GLU A 332 -28.19 19.35 44.72
C GLU A 332 -29.39 20.22 44.29
N ASP A 333 -30.28 19.69 43.45
CA ASP A 333 -31.54 20.35 43.09
C ASP A 333 -32.53 20.44 44.27
N GLU A 334 -32.53 19.46 45.19
CA GLU A 334 -33.37 19.44 46.41
C GLU A 334 -32.89 20.46 47.46
N TRP A 335 -31.58 20.67 47.55
CA TRP A 335 -30.97 21.66 48.44
C TRP A 335 -30.85 23.06 47.81
N GLY A 336 -31.07 23.19 46.49
CA GLY A 336 -31.03 24.45 45.75
C GLY A 336 -32.05 25.50 46.23
N TRP A 337 -33.14 25.08 46.87
CA TRP A 337 -34.16 26.00 47.43
C TRP A 337 -33.82 26.48 48.85
N MET A 338 -32.80 25.90 49.49
CA MET A 338 -32.32 26.29 50.83
C MET A 338 -31.23 27.36 50.79
N GLN A 339 -30.79 27.83 49.62
CA GLN A 339 -29.90 29.00 49.54
C GLN A 339 -30.69 30.29 49.82
N GLU A 340 -30.84 30.62 51.10
CA GLU A 340 -31.34 31.93 51.51
C GLU A 340 -30.42 33.06 51.01
N PRO A 341 -30.98 34.18 50.51
CA PRO A 341 -30.20 35.31 49.98
C PRO A 341 -29.33 36.05 51.03
N ASP A 342 -29.43 35.71 52.32
CA ASP A 342 -28.72 36.39 53.40
C ASP A 342 -27.27 35.90 53.63
N ALA A 343 -26.90 34.70 53.18
CA ALA A 343 -25.54 34.19 53.37
C ALA A 343 -24.50 34.96 52.52
N ALA A 344 -24.89 35.42 51.33
CA ALA A 344 -24.03 36.23 50.46
C ALA A 344 -23.82 37.65 51.03
N ALA A 345 -24.84 38.22 51.68
CA ALA A 345 -24.76 39.53 52.34
C ALA A 345 -23.87 39.48 53.60
N ALA A 346 -23.96 38.41 54.39
CA ALA A 346 -23.08 38.20 55.55
C ALA A 346 -21.61 38.03 55.16
N ALA A 347 -21.32 37.32 54.07
CA ALA A 347 -19.96 37.13 53.56
C ALA A 347 -19.33 38.41 52.99
N ALA A 348 -20.15 39.36 52.49
CA ALA A 348 -19.71 40.67 52.06
C ALA A 348 -19.37 41.57 53.26
N ALA A 349 -20.19 41.57 54.31
CA ALA A 349 -19.96 42.34 55.53
C ALA A 349 -18.69 41.91 56.30
N VAL A 350 -18.38 40.60 56.31
CA VAL A 350 -17.15 40.08 56.93
C VAL A 350 -15.90 40.49 56.15
N ARG A 351 -15.98 40.59 54.82
CA ARG A 351 -14.87 41.09 53.98
C ARG A 351 -14.60 42.58 54.18
N ASP A 352 -15.64 43.41 54.28
CA ASP A 352 -15.49 44.84 54.56
C ASP A 352 -14.93 45.10 55.96
N GLY A 353 -15.34 44.31 56.97
CA GLY A 353 -14.77 44.38 58.32
C GLY A 353 -13.28 44.02 58.37
N ALA A 354 -12.84 43.02 57.60
CA ALA A 354 -11.43 42.66 57.49
C ALA A 354 -10.59 43.74 56.78
N GLN A 355 -11.16 44.40 55.77
CA GLN A 355 -10.52 45.50 55.04
C GLN A 355 -10.34 46.75 55.93
N GLN A 356 -11.33 47.07 56.77
CA GLN A 356 -11.25 48.19 57.72
C GLN A 356 -10.23 47.95 58.84
N MET A 357 -10.09 46.71 59.33
CA MET A 357 -9.03 46.38 60.30
C MET A 357 -7.63 46.41 59.69
N SER A 358 -7.49 46.06 58.40
CA SER A 358 -6.20 46.16 57.69
C SER A 358 -5.74 47.61 57.48
N ASN A 359 -6.68 48.55 57.31
CA ASN A 359 -6.38 49.97 57.11
C ASN A 359 -6.15 50.75 58.43
N ALA A 360 -6.48 50.18 59.58
CA ALA A 360 -6.20 50.75 60.90
C ALA A 360 -4.82 50.34 61.46
N HIS A 361 -4.06 49.53 60.73
CA HIS A 361 -2.72 49.04 61.10
C HIS A 361 -1.60 49.54 60.18
N GLN A 362 -1.89 50.51 59.31
CA GLN A 362 -0.95 51.36 58.58
C GLN A 362 -1.21 52.82 58.95
#